data_AF-A0A1B6LPI8-F1
#
_entry.id   AF-A0A1B6LPI8-F1
#
_cell.length_a   1.000
_cell.length_b   1.000
_cell.length_c   1.000
_cell.angle_alpha   90.00
_cell.angle_beta   90.00
_cell.angle_gamma   90.00
#
_symmetry.space_group_name_H-M   'P 1'
#
loop_
_entity.id
_entity.type
_entity.pdbx_description
1 polymer ?
#
loop_
_entity_poly.entity_id
_entity_poly.type
_entity_poly.pdbx_seq_one_letter_code
_entity_poly.pdbx_strand_id
1 'polypeptide(L)'
;THLSRIDGGVKFLVDLRCDILVLLSNLDSKSPHLLAVQQLNSALKELLNLFFSVEFLDLQQITWSSPASLLQKISEYEAVHPVRSWSDIKQRVGPYRRCFIFTHRSLP
;
A
#
# COMPACT_ATOMS: atom_id res chain seq x y z
N THR A 1 12.35 10.78 12.23
CA THR A 1 11.26 11.68 11.76
C THR A 1 11.68 12.69 10.71
N HIS A 2 12.98 12.87 10.40
CA HIS A 2 13.41 13.79 9.34
C HIS A 2 13.06 13.28 7.92
N LEU A 3 13.17 11.97 7.68
CA LEU A 3 12.88 11.35 6.39
C LEU A 3 11.40 11.40 6.00
N SER A 4 10.46 11.51 6.94
CA SER A 4 9.03 11.60 6.59
C SER A 4 8.60 13.01 6.16
N ARG A 5 9.46 14.03 6.38
CA ARG A 5 9.16 15.44 6.07
C ARG A 5 9.64 15.87 4.68
N ILE A 6 10.46 15.06 4.03
CA ILE A 6 10.88 15.29 2.65
C ILE A 6 9.79 14.80 1.69
N ASP A 7 9.76 15.37 0.50
CA ASP A 7 8.83 14.94 -0.54
C ASP A 7 9.06 13.46 -0.88
N GLY A 8 7.97 12.70 -1.01
CA GLY A 8 8.03 11.24 -1.17
C GLY A 8 8.57 10.46 0.04
N GLY A 9 8.83 11.10 1.18
CA GLY A 9 9.43 10.47 2.36
C GLY A 9 8.62 9.32 2.95
N VAL A 10 7.28 9.47 2.98
CA VAL A 10 6.37 8.40 3.44
C VAL A 10 6.40 7.21 2.48
N LYS A 11 6.42 7.45 1.16
CA LYS A 11 6.53 6.40 0.14
C LYS A 11 7.80 5.60 0.34
N PHE A 12 8.93 6.29 0.51
CA PHE A 12 10.22 5.66 0.77
C PHE A 12 10.20 4.75 2.01
N LEU A 13 9.58 5.19 3.11
CA LEU A 13 9.50 4.40 4.34
C LEU A 13 8.62 3.15 4.20
N VAL A 14 7.56 3.23 3.40
CA VAL A 14 6.71 2.08 3.04
C VAL A 14 7.51 1.07 2.22
N ASP A 15 8.20 1.55 1.18
CA ASP A 15 9.02 0.71 0.30
C ASP A 15 10.16 0.04 1.08
N LEU A 16 10.85 0.79 1.94
CA LEU A 16 11.90 0.27 2.82
C LEU A 16 11.38 -0.85 3.74
N ARG A 17 10.17 -0.71 4.29
CA ARG A 17 9.56 -1.76 5.09
C ARG A 17 9.25 -3.00 4.24
N CYS A 18 8.81 -2.83 2.99
CA CYS A 18 8.59 -3.94 2.07
C CYS A 18 9.90 -4.72 1.86
N ASP A 19 11.00 -4.02 1.58
CA ASP A 19 12.32 -4.63 1.41
C ASP A 19 12.78 -5.36 2.67
N ILE A 20 12.55 -4.79 3.86
CA ILE A 20 12.90 -5.43 5.13
C ILE A 20 12.09 -6.71 5.37
N LEU A 21 10.81 -6.74 4.99
CA LEU A 21 9.98 -7.95 5.12
C LEU A 21 10.48 -9.06 4.19
N VAL A 22 10.84 -8.71 2.95
CA VAL A 22 11.47 -9.65 2.01
C VAL A 22 12.79 -10.16 2.57
N LEU A 23 13.63 -9.26 3.09
CA LEU A 23 14.91 -9.64 3.70
C LEU A 23 14.71 -10.58 4.90
N LEU A 24 13.75 -10.29 5.79
CA LEU A 24 13.41 -11.16 6.92
C LEU A 24 12.93 -12.54 6.46
N SER A 25 12.19 -12.63 5.37
CA SER A 25 11.73 -13.93 4.82
C SER A 25 12.86 -14.79 4.27
N ASN A 26 13.98 -14.16 3.87
CA ASN A 26 15.13 -14.83 3.29
C ASN A 26 16.29 -15.04 4.29
N LEU A 27 16.22 -14.46 5.49
CA LEU A 27 17.28 -14.58 6.49
C LEU A 27 17.21 -15.91 7.24
N ASP A 28 18.37 -16.55 7.39
CA ASP A 28 18.53 -17.71 8.24
C ASP A 28 18.32 -17.36 9.72
N SER A 29 17.71 -18.28 10.47
CA SER A 29 17.46 -18.14 11.91
C SER A 29 18.74 -17.98 12.75
N LYS A 30 19.91 -18.31 12.20
CA LYS A 30 21.22 -18.18 12.84
C LYS A 30 21.95 -16.89 12.45
N SER A 31 21.36 -16.06 11.60
CA SER A 31 22.00 -14.81 11.16
C SER A 31 22.21 -13.86 12.35
N PRO A 32 23.43 -13.34 12.56
CA PRO A 32 23.69 -12.37 13.61
C PRO A 32 22.92 -11.06 13.41
N HIS A 33 22.45 -10.79 12.19
CA HIS A 33 21.70 -9.59 11.85
C HIS A 33 20.18 -9.71 12.09
N LEU A 34 19.67 -10.91 12.34
CA LEU A 34 18.23 -11.16 12.45
C LEU A 34 17.56 -10.28 13.50
N LEU A 35 18.16 -10.17 14.69
CA LEU A 35 17.61 -9.37 15.78
C LEU A 35 17.56 -7.87 15.43
N ALA A 36 18.62 -7.33 14.82
CA ALA A 36 18.68 -5.93 14.43
C ALA A 36 17.64 -5.60 13.35
N VAL A 37 17.47 -6.47 12.35
CA VAL A 37 16.46 -6.30 11.29
C VAL A 37 15.04 -6.40 11.86
N GLN A 38 14.80 -7.32 12.80
CA GLN A 38 13.51 -7.42 13.50
C GLN A 38 13.19 -6.15 14.30
N GLN A 39 14.17 -5.57 15.00
CA GLN A 39 14.00 -4.31 15.72
C GLN A 39 13.67 -3.16 14.77
N LEU A 40 14.36 -3.07 13.63
CA LEU A 40 14.08 -2.07 12.61
C LEU A 40 12.67 -2.24 12.02
N ASN A 41 12.26 -3.46 11.72
CA ASN A 41 10.90 -3.76 11.26
C ASN A 41 9.85 -3.33 12.29
N SER A 42 10.06 -3.61 13.58
CA SER A 42 9.14 -3.20 14.63
C SER A 42 9.06 -1.68 14.75
N ALA A 43 10.20 -0.97 14.73
CA ALA A 43 10.22 0.50 14.77
C ALA A 43 9.50 1.13 13.56
N LEU A 44 9.72 0.59 12.35
CA LEU A 44 8.99 1.04 11.16
C LEU A 44 7.49 0.74 11.25
N LYS A 45 7.10 -0.36 11.91
CA LYS A 45 5.69 -0.73 12.07
C LYS A 45 4.97 0.31 12.90
N GLU A 46 5.53 0.65 14.06
CA GLU A 46 4.95 1.64 14.96
C GLU A 46 4.86 3.02 14.29
N LEU A 47 5.90 3.42 13.56
CA LEU A 47 5.90 4.68 12.84
C LEU A 47 4.85 4.73 11.72
N LEU A 48 4.73 3.67 10.92
CA LEU A 48 3.72 3.63 9.86
C LEU A 48 2.29 3.49 10.41
N ASN A 49 2.08 2.81 11.56
CA ASN A 49 0.77 2.77 12.21
C ASN A 49 0.26 4.19 12.55
N LEU A 50 1.15 5.07 13.01
CA LEU A 50 0.81 6.46 13.29
C LEU A 50 0.47 7.24 12.03
N PHE A 51 1.19 7.00 10.92
CA PHE A 51 0.97 7.72 9.66
C PHE A 51 -0.24 7.20 8.88
N PHE A 52 -0.56 5.91 8.97
CA PHE A 52 -1.71 5.30 8.31
C PHE A 52 -2.91 5.11 9.25
N SER A 53 -3.05 6.02 10.21
CA SER A 53 -4.26 6.11 11.04
C SER A 53 -5.45 6.60 10.21
N VAL A 54 -6.67 6.25 10.64
CA VAL A 54 -7.93 6.52 9.91
C VAL A 54 -8.09 8.01 9.56
N GLU A 55 -7.60 8.90 10.41
CA GLU A 55 -7.67 10.36 10.22
C GLU A 55 -6.88 10.87 9.01
N PHE A 56 -5.92 10.09 8.51
CA PHE A 56 -5.08 10.44 7.35
C PHE A 56 -5.50 9.74 6.05
N LEU A 57 -6.52 8.89 6.11
CA LEU A 57 -7.01 8.13 4.97
C LEU A 57 -8.31 8.73 4.44
N ASP A 58 -8.29 9.12 3.17
CA ASP A 58 -9.49 9.59 2.47
C ASP A 58 -10.14 8.38 1.77
N LEU A 59 -11.40 8.10 2.11
CA LEU A 59 -12.23 7.10 1.44
C LEU A 59 -12.80 7.70 0.16
N GLN A 60 -12.46 7.10 -0.98
CA GLN A 60 -12.94 7.55 -2.29
C GLN A 60 -13.74 6.45 -2.99
N GLN A 61 -14.88 6.83 -3.57
CA GLN A 61 -15.64 5.92 -4.42
C GLN A 61 -15.04 5.89 -5.83
N ILE A 62 -14.82 4.68 -6.34
CA ILE A 62 -14.38 4.45 -7.71
C ILE A 62 -15.58 4.19 -8.61
N THR A 63 -15.59 4.87 -9.75
CA THR A 63 -16.61 4.73 -10.79
C THR A 63 -15.93 4.54 -12.14
N TRP A 64 -16.72 4.25 -13.17
CA TRP A 64 -16.20 4.16 -14.54
C TRP A 64 -15.65 5.49 -15.08
N SER A 65 -15.99 6.62 -14.45
CA SER A 65 -15.44 7.94 -14.80
C SER A 65 -14.13 8.26 -14.10
N SER A 66 -13.64 7.41 -13.20
CA SER A 66 -12.33 7.59 -12.56
C SER A 66 -11.19 7.49 -13.57
N PRO A 67 -10.02 8.11 -13.31
CA PRO A 67 -8.88 8.08 -14.24
C PRO A 67 -8.47 6.66 -14.61
N ALA A 68 -8.14 6.43 -15.88
CA ALA A 68 -7.73 5.11 -16.37
C ALA A 68 -6.50 4.55 -15.63
N SER A 69 -5.56 5.42 -15.23
CA SER A 69 -4.40 5.03 -14.42
C SER A 69 -4.80 4.46 -13.05
N LEU A 70 -5.87 4.97 -12.44
CA LEU A 70 -6.39 4.46 -11.18
C LEU A 70 -7.09 3.11 -11.37
N LEU A 71 -7.89 2.98 -12.42
CA LEU A 71 -8.53 1.71 -12.78
C LEU A 71 -7.49 0.62 -13.09
N GLN A 72 -6.39 0.99 -13.75
CA GLN A 72 -5.26 0.10 -13.99
C GLN A 72 -4.63 -0.37 -12.68
N LYS A 73 -4.33 0.54 -11.74
CA LYS A 73 -3.83 0.17 -10.41
C LYS A 73 -4.78 -0.81 -9.71
N ILE A 74 -6.09 -0.57 -9.74
CA ILE A 74 -7.08 -1.49 -9.15
C ILE A 74 -7.02 -2.87 -9.81
N SER A 75 -6.86 -2.93 -11.13
CA SER A 75 -6.69 -4.18 -11.85
C SER A 75 -5.43 -4.94 -11.44
N GLU A 76 -4.32 -4.24 -11.25
CA GLU A 76 -3.00 -4.82 -10.91
C GLU A 76 -2.95 -5.30 -9.45
N TYR A 77 -3.57 -4.56 -8.54
CA TYR A 77 -3.55 -4.85 -7.09
C TYR A 77 -4.70 -5.73 -6.60
N GLU A 78 -5.58 -6.22 -7.49
CA GLU A 78 -6.67 -7.13 -7.14
C GLU A 78 -6.13 -8.52 -6.75
N ALA A 79 -6.02 -8.76 -5.43
CA ALA A 79 -5.41 -9.96 -4.88
C ALA A 79 -6.37 -11.15 -4.71
N VAL A 80 -7.68 -10.95 -4.78
CA VAL A 80 -8.68 -12.01 -4.48
C VAL A 80 -9.25 -12.61 -5.76
N HIS A 81 -9.74 -11.78 -6.68
CA HIS A 81 -10.35 -12.24 -7.92
C HIS A 81 -9.76 -11.49 -9.12
N PRO A 82 -8.69 -12.03 -9.74
CA PRO A 82 -7.96 -11.34 -10.81
C PRO A 82 -8.89 -10.80 -11.89
N VAL A 83 -8.72 -9.52 -12.20
CA VAL A 83 -9.47 -8.84 -13.25
C VAL A 83 -9.06 -9.42 -14.60
N ARG A 84 -10.04 -9.84 -15.41
CA ARG A 84 -9.77 -10.53 -16.68
C ARG A 84 -9.71 -9.61 -17.89
N SER A 85 -10.36 -8.44 -17.81
CA SER A 85 -10.45 -7.47 -18.91
C SER A 85 -10.95 -6.11 -18.43
N TRP A 86 -10.83 -5.07 -19.27
CA TRP A 86 -11.43 -3.76 -19.02
C TRP A 86 -12.96 -3.80 -18.88
N SER A 87 -13.63 -4.73 -19.56
CA SER A 87 -15.08 -4.94 -19.42
C SER A 87 -15.46 -5.48 -18.04
N ASP A 88 -14.60 -6.30 -17.42
CA ASP A 88 -14.79 -6.80 -16.05
C ASP A 88 -14.72 -5.64 -15.05
N ILE A 89 -13.71 -4.76 -15.17
CA ILE A 89 -13.61 -3.55 -14.34
C ILE A 89 -14.89 -2.70 -14.47
N LYS A 90 -15.35 -2.46 -15.70
CA LYS A 90 -16.56 -1.68 -15.96
C LYS A 90 -17.79 -2.25 -15.25
N GLN A 91 -17.91 -3.58 -15.18
CA GLN A 91 -18.99 -4.24 -14.43
C GLN A 91 -18.80 -4.10 -12.91
N ARG A 92 -17.56 -4.19 -12.41
CA ARG A 92 -17.25 -4.07 -10.98
C ARG A 92 -17.45 -2.65 -10.42
N VAL A 93 -17.21 -1.61 -11.23
CA VAL A 93 -17.44 -0.20 -10.83
C VAL A 93 -18.75 0.37 -11.39
N GLY A 94 -19.57 -0.49 -11.99
CA GLY A 94 -20.81 -0.14 -12.69
C GLY A 94 -22.06 -0.19 -11.80
N PRO A 95 -23.26 -0.19 -12.41
CA PRO A 95 -24.53 -0.26 -11.70
C PRO A 95 -24.60 -1.48 -10.77
N TYR A 96 -25.28 -1.33 -9.62
CA TYR A 96 -25.46 -2.37 -8.59
C TYR A 96 -24.16 -2.87 -7.92
N ARG A 97 -23.03 -2.20 -8.16
CA ARG A 97 -21.75 -2.43 -7.49
C ARG A 97 -21.18 -1.10 -7.00
N ARG A 98 -20.42 -1.15 -5.91
CA ARG A 98 -19.72 0.00 -5.34
C ARG A 98 -18.31 -0.45 -5.01
N CYS A 99 -17.33 0.25 -5.55
CA CYS A 99 -15.92 0.04 -5.28
C CYS A 99 -15.40 1.27 -4.55
N PHE A 100 -14.62 1.06 -3.50
CA PHE A 100 -14.01 2.13 -2.72
C PHE A 100 -12.53 1.84 -2.53
N ILE A 101 -11.75 2.91 -2.39
CA ILE A 101 -10.34 2.84 -2.05
C ILE A 101 -10.04 3.77 -0.87
N PHE A 102 -9.04 3.43 -0.08
CA PHE A 102 -8.40 4.37 0.82
C PHE A 102 -7.21 4.99 0.12
N THR A 103 -7.13 6.31 0.17
CA THR A 103 -5.99 7.09 -0.35
C THR A 103 -5.35 7.84 0.80
N HIS A 104 -4.04 8.08 0.71
CA HIS A 104 -3.30 8.83 1.72
C HIS A 104 -2.73 10.08 1.06
N ARG A 105 -2.90 11.25 1.67
CA ARG A 105 -2.56 12.55 1.04
C ARG A 105 -1.09 12.70 0.67
N SER A 106 -0.20 12.04 1.42
CA SER A 106 1.23 11.99 1.12
C SER A 106 1.63 10.91 0.10
N LEU A 107 0.67 10.15 -0.45
CA LEU A 107 0.87 9.05 -1.40
C LEU A 107 -0.14 9.15 -2.57
N PRO A 108 0.02 10.13 -3.47
CA PRO A 108 -0.82 10.26 -4.66
C PRO A 108 -0.61 9.14 -5.71
#